data_AF-A0A1Q9NEG8-F1
#
_entry.id   AF-A0A1Q9NEG8-F1
#
_cell.length_a   1.000
_cell.length_b   1.000
_cell.length_c   1.000
_cell.angle_alpha   90.00
_cell.angle_beta   90.00
_cell.angle_gamma   90.00
#
_symmetry.space_group_name_H-M   'P 1'
#
loop_
_entity.id
_entity.type
_entity.pdbx_description
1 polymer ?
#
loop_
_entity_poly.entity_id
_entity_poly.type
_entity_poly.pdbx_seq_one_letter_code
_entity_poly.pdbx_strand_id
1 'polypeptide(L)'
;MSYLRGFSIYSLGLSKYFYSRRRNTIILLILAIPVFLSLLVLMTGRGFISNFSFIRQVVIFGFGFYNVYAVMIILFFATHITRDEINDKTLSYFLHSPISREEVFLWKFLSFISYSILIYVFMEILFFITFSLPNLTLLSSNPENYNLSNKRKI
;
A
#
# COMPACT_ATOMS: atom_id res chain seq x y z
N MET A 1 34.05 6.37 -9.92
CA MET A 1 33.12 7.10 -10.83
C MET A 1 31.88 6.30 -11.24
N SER A 2 31.83 4.97 -11.09
CA SER A 2 30.65 4.14 -11.39
C SER A 2 29.46 4.40 -10.45
N TYR A 3 29.70 4.48 -9.14
CA TYR A 3 28.64 4.66 -8.12
C TYR A 3 27.78 5.92 -8.32
N LEU A 4 28.37 7.02 -8.78
CA LEU A 4 27.65 8.27 -9.06
C LEU A 4 26.69 8.13 -10.24
N ARG A 5 27.04 7.32 -11.25
CA ARG A 5 26.19 7.03 -12.40
C ARG A 5 25.01 6.14 -12.00
N GLY A 6 25.28 5.11 -11.18
CA GLY A 6 24.26 4.23 -10.63
C GLY A 6 23.18 4.97 -9.83
N PHE A 7 23.60 5.87 -8.93
CA PHE A 7 22.67 6.69 -8.15
C PHE A 7 21.80 7.63 -9.01
N SER A 8 22.35 8.17 -10.10
CA SER A 8 21.58 8.97 -11.05
C SER A 8 20.51 8.13 -11.76
N ILE A 9 20.86 6.92 -12.21
CA ILE A 9 19.90 5.98 -12.83
C ILE A 9 18.81 5.61 -11.83
N TYR A 10 19.18 5.34 -10.58
CA TYR A 10 18.23 5.03 -9.50
C TYR A 10 17.26 6.18 -9.24
N SER A 11 17.76 7.41 -9.09
CA SER A 11 16.91 8.58 -8.82
C SER A 11 16.04 8.97 -10.01
N LEU A 12 16.52 8.77 -11.25
CA LEU A 12 15.73 8.89 -12.48
C LEU A 12 14.61 7.84 -12.52
N GLY A 13 14.91 6.58 -12.20
CA GLY A 13 13.91 5.52 -12.09
C GLY A 13 12.85 5.87 -11.05
N LEU A 14 13.29 6.24 -9.84
CA LEU A 14 12.41 6.60 -8.73
C LEU A 14 11.50 7.78 -9.06
N SER A 15 12.06 8.86 -9.62
CA SER A 15 11.27 10.03 -10.04
C SER A 15 10.29 9.71 -11.16
N LYS A 16 10.66 8.86 -12.13
CA LYS A 16 9.74 8.33 -13.14
C LYS A 16 8.57 7.60 -12.48
N TYR A 17 8.76 6.94 -11.33
CA TYR A 17 7.70 6.29 -10.53
C TYR A 17 6.78 7.26 -9.76
N PHE A 18 7.21 8.49 -9.48
CA PHE A 18 6.37 9.51 -8.82
C PHE A 18 5.70 10.49 -9.78
N TYR A 19 6.39 10.93 -10.83
CA TYR A 19 5.95 12.07 -11.65
C TYR A 19 4.97 11.71 -12.78
N SER A 20 4.74 10.43 -13.08
CA SER A 20 3.78 10.06 -14.12
C SER A 20 2.35 10.30 -13.62
N ARG A 21 1.74 11.40 -14.09
CA ARG A 21 0.39 11.83 -13.67
C ARG A 21 -0.67 10.76 -13.88
N ARG A 22 -0.64 10.08 -15.04
CA ARG A 22 -1.58 8.98 -15.36
C ARG A 22 -1.39 7.78 -14.44
N ARG A 23 -0.14 7.41 -14.14
CA ARG A 23 0.14 6.28 -13.25
C ARG A 23 -0.29 6.60 -11.83
N ASN A 24 0.01 7.80 -11.35
CA ASN A 24 -0.39 8.22 -10.01
C ASN A 24 -1.92 8.25 -9.84
N THR A 25 -2.68 8.68 -10.87
CA THR A 25 -4.15 8.61 -10.82
C THR A 25 -4.67 7.18 -10.77
N ILE A 26 -4.08 6.24 -11.53
CA ILE A 26 -4.49 4.83 -11.50
C ILE A 26 -4.17 4.22 -10.14
N ILE A 27 -2.98 4.51 -9.60
CA ILE A 27 -2.57 4.06 -8.27
C ILE A 27 -3.55 4.59 -7.22
N LEU A 28 -3.81 5.90 -7.20
CA LEU A 28 -4.75 6.49 -6.25
C LEU A 28 -6.14 5.85 -6.33
N LEU A 29 -6.62 5.57 -7.54
CA LEU A 29 -7.94 4.95 -7.75
C LEU A 29 -7.95 3.51 -7.21
N ILE A 30 -6.90 2.74 -7.47
CA ILE A 30 -6.71 1.38 -6.95
C ILE A 30 -6.59 1.40 -5.40
N LEU A 31 -5.76 2.29 -4.86
CA LEU A 31 -5.57 2.48 -3.41
C LEU A 31 -6.88 2.90 -2.71
N ALA A 32 -7.77 3.62 -3.40
CA ALA A 32 -9.05 4.06 -2.85
C ALA A 32 -10.08 2.93 -2.70
N ILE A 33 -9.99 1.85 -3.49
CA ILE A 33 -10.94 0.73 -3.45
C ILE A 33 -11.06 0.11 -2.05
N PRO A 34 -9.98 -0.34 -1.40
CA PRO A 34 -10.10 -1.00 -0.10
C PRO A 34 -10.56 -0.02 1.00
N VAL A 35 -10.15 1.25 0.92
CA VAL A 35 -10.61 2.31 1.83
C VAL A 35 -12.13 2.53 1.68
N PHE A 36 -12.61 2.60 0.45
CA PHE A 36 -14.03 2.78 0.14
C PHE A 36 -14.88 1.60 0.60
N LEU A 37 -14.41 0.36 0.37
CA LEU A 37 -15.08 -0.83 0.88
C LEU A 37 -15.21 -0.82 2.41
N SER A 38 -14.15 -0.43 3.11
CA SER A 38 -14.18 -0.42 4.56
C SER A 38 -15.06 0.69 5.13
N LEU A 39 -15.07 1.88 4.50
CA LEU A 39 -16.03 2.93 4.83
C LEU A 39 -17.48 2.46 4.62
N LEU A 40 -17.76 1.74 3.53
CA LEU A 40 -19.08 1.14 3.30
C LEU A 40 -19.47 0.19 4.42
N VAL A 41 -18.57 -0.73 4.80
CA VAL A 41 -18.80 -1.67 5.91
C VAL A 41 -19.07 -0.93 7.22
N LEU A 42 -18.33 0.14 7.51
CA LEU A 42 -18.53 0.97 8.70
C LEU A 42 -19.89 1.68 8.70
N MET A 43 -20.33 2.17 7.54
CA MET A 43 -21.63 2.85 7.39
C MET A 43 -22.80 1.89 7.52
N THR A 44 -22.71 0.68 6.95
CA THR A 44 -23.78 -0.34 7.00
C THR A 44 -23.77 -1.16 8.28
N GLY A 45 -22.62 -1.25 8.96
CA GLY A 45 -22.36 -2.20 10.05
C GLY A 45 -22.83 -1.80 11.45
N ARG A 46 -23.56 -0.67 11.60
CA ARG A 46 -23.92 -0.09 12.91
C ARG A 46 -24.70 -1.04 13.87
N GLY A 47 -25.20 -2.18 13.40
CA GLY A 47 -25.88 -3.21 14.21
C GLY A 47 -25.07 -4.46 14.56
N PHE A 48 -23.90 -4.70 13.94
CA PHE A 48 -23.11 -5.94 14.10
C PHE A 48 -21.93 -5.82 15.09
N ILE A 49 -21.75 -4.63 15.67
CA ILE A 49 -20.57 -4.23 16.45
C ILE A 49 -20.62 -4.72 17.92
N SER A 50 -21.71 -5.34 18.36
CA SER A 50 -21.82 -5.88 19.72
C SER A 50 -21.04 -7.18 19.94
N ASN A 51 -20.69 -7.90 18.87
CA ASN A 51 -20.00 -9.19 18.96
C ASN A 51 -18.48 -9.02 18.77
N PHE A 52 -17.73 -9.04 19.87
CA PHE A 52 -16.26 -8.95 19.86
C PHE A 52 -15.60 -10.00 18.94
N SER A 53 -16.13 -11.22 18.93
CA SER A 53 -15.65 -12.31 18.06
C SER A 53 -15.82 -12.00 16.56
N PHE A 54 -16.88 -11.27 16.19
CA PHE A 54 -17.14 -10.90 14.80
C PHE A 54 -16.17 -9.78 14.35
N ILE A 55 -15.96 -8.75 15.18
CA ILE A 55 -14.99 -7.68 14.91
C ILE A 55 -13.60 -8.27 14.71
N ARG A 56 -13.18 -9.20 15.57
CA ARG A 56 -11.86 -9.86 15.46
C ARG A 56 -11.70 -10.61 14.14
N GLN A 57 -12.73 -11.34 13.69
CA GLN A 57 -12.71 -12.07 12.41
C GLN A 57 -12.64 -11.11 11.22
N VAL A 58 -13.40 -10.01 11.25
CA VAL A 58 -13.39 -8.98 10.20
C VAL A 58 -12.02 -8.31 10.10
N VAL A 59 -11.37 -8.01 11.23
CA VAL A 59 -10.02 -7.42 11.25
C VAL A 59 -8.98 -8.38 10.70
N ILE A 60 -9.00 -9.66 11.11
CA ILE A 60 -8.04 -10.67 10.62
C ILE A 60 -8.23 -10.90 9.11
N PHE A 61 -9.48 -11.03 8.66
CA PHE A 61 -9.78 -11.19 7.24
C PHE A 61 -9.38 -9.95 6.43
N GLY A 62 -9.69 -8.75 6.94
CA GLY A 62 -9.30 -7.48 6.33
C GLY A 62 -7.79 -7.35 6.20
N PHE A 63 -7.03 -7.69 7.24
CA PHE A 63 -5.57 -7.67 7.21
C PHE A 63 -5.00 -8.60 6.12
N GLY A 64 -5.51 -9.83 6.04
CA GLY A 64 -5.12 -10.79 5.00
C GLY A 64 -5.46 -10.30 3.59
N PHE A 65 -6.65 -9.73 3.42
CA PHE A 65 -7.09 -9.18 2.14
C PHE A 65 -6.21 -8.00 1.69
N TYR A 66 -5.90 -7.06 2.58
CA TYR A 66 -5.01 -5.92 2.27
C TYR A 66 -3.62 -6.38 1.85
N ASN A 67 -3.07 -7.41 2.51
CA ASN A 67 -1.75 -7.96 2.16
C ASN A 67 -1.73 -8.60 0.77
N VAL A 68 -2.71 -9.45 0.47
CA VAL A 68 -2.83 -10.06 -0.87
C VAL A 68 -3.02 -8.98 -1.93
N TYR A 69 -3.86 -7.98 -1.65
CA TYR A 69 -4.12 -6.88 -2.56
C TYR A 69 -2.87 -6.04 -2.83
N ALA A 70 -2.10 -5.70 -1.79
CA ALA A 70 -0.84 -4.97 -1.93
C ALA A 70 0.17 -5.73 -2.80
N VAL A 71 0.31 -7.05 -2.59
CA VAL A 71 1.20 -7.90 -3.40
C VAL A 71 0.75 -7.93 -4.86
N MET A 72 -0.56 -8.04 -5.13
CA MET A 72 -1.10 -8.00 -6.49
C MET A 72 -0.80 -6.68 -7.21
N ILE A 73 -0.91 -5.56 -6.50
CA ILE A 73 -0.56 -4.24 -7.04
C ILE A 73 0.93 -4.18 -7.40
N ILE A 74 1.80 -4.66 -6.51
CA ILE A 74 3.25 -4.68 -6.73
C ILE A 74 3.60 -5.55 -7.95
N LEU A 75 2.98 -6.73 -8.08
CA LEU A 75 3.15 -7.62 -9.23
C LEU A 75 2.69 -6.95 -10.54
N PHE A 76 1.54 -6.28 -10.52
CA PHE A 76 1.06 -5.53 -11.67
C PHE A 76 2.06 -4.44 -12.07
N PHE A 77 2.64 -3.73 -11.10
CA PHE A 77 3.69 -2.74 -11.39
C PHE A 77 5.00 -3.35 -11.88
N ALA A 78 5.37 -4.54 -11.40
CA ALA A 78 6.56 -5.24 -11.89
C ALA A 78 6.49 -5.48 -13.39
N THR A 79 5.32 -5.90 -13.90
CA THR A 79 5.13 -6.11 -15.35
C THR A 79 5.25 -4.82 -16.17
N HIS A 80 4.92 -3.67 -15.56
CA HIS A 80 5.02 -2.37 -16.22
C HIS A 80 6.48 -1.96 -16.48
N ILE A 81 7.43 -2.42 -15.66
CA ILE A 81 8.86 -2.14 -15.84
C ILE A 81 9.32 -2.69 -17.19
N THR A 82 9.03 -3.96 -17.46
CA THR A 82 9.41 -4.63 -18.70
C THR A 82 8.72 -3.98 -19.90
N ARG A 83 7.44 -3.61 -19.73
CA ARG A 83 6.67 -2.93 -20.78
C ARG A 83 7.24 -1.56 -21.14
N ASP A 84 7.67 -0.78 -20.15
CA ASP A 84 8.26 0.55 -20.37
C ASP A 84 9.58 0.44 -21.15
N GLU A 85 10.38 -0.61 -20.94
CA GLU A 85 11.61 -0.80 -21.71
C GLU A 85 11.36 -1.14 -23.18
N ILE A 86 10.32 -1.94 -23.44
CA ILE A 86 9.88 -2.30 -24.80
C ILE A 86 9.32 -1.07 -25.52
N ASN A 87 8.44 -0.33 -24.86
CA ASN A 87 7.77 0.84 -25.44
C ASN A 87 8.73 2.00 -25.72
N ASP A 88 9.66 2.28 -24.80
CA ASP A 88 10.59 3.41 -24.93
C ASP A 88 11.76 3.11 -25.88
N LYS A 89 11.79 1.91 -26.52
CA LYS A 89 12.90 1.42 -27.37
C LYS A 89 14.27 1.48 -26.69
N THR A 90 14.29 1.56 -25.37
CA THR A 90 15.52 1.64 -24.58
C THR A 90 16.25 0.31 -24.61
N LEU A 91 15.54 -0.80 -24.75
CA LEU A 91 16.15 -2.13 -24.90
C LEU A 91 17.05 -2.20 -26.13
N SER A 92 16.58 -1.70 -27.29
CA SER A 92 17.39 -1.63 -28.51
C SER A 92 18.57 -0.65 -28.38
N TYR A 93 18.40 0.44 -27.63
CA TYR A 93 19.50 1.38 -27.37
C TYR A 93 20.61 0.75 -26.51
N PHE A 94 20.26 -0.08 -25.53
CA PHE A 94 21.23 -0.86 -24.73
C PHE A 94 21.92 -1.99 -25.49
N LEU A 95 21.44 -2.36 -26.68
CA LEU A 95 22.17 -3.29 -27.55
C LEU A 95 23.42 -2.66 -28.16
N HIS A 96 23.44 -1.33 -28.30
CA HIS A 96 24.48 -0.61 -29.03
C HIS A 96 25.33 0.33 -28.14
N SER A 97 24.98 0.52 -26.87
CA SER A 97 25.70 1.43 -25.98
C SER A 97 26.85 0.74 -25.21
N PRO A 98 27.94 1.46 -24.89
CA PRO A 98 29.11 0.92 -24.17
C PRO A 98 28.88 0.78 -22.65
N ILE A 99 27.63 0.67 -22.20
CA ILE A 99 27.26 0.58 -20.79
C ILE A 99 26.85 -0.88 -20.50
N SER A 100 27.32 -1.43 -19.37
CA SER A 100 26.96 -2.78 -18.93
C SER A 100 25.46 -2.87 -18.63
N ARG A 101 24.79 -3.85 -19.25
CA ARG A 101 23.32 -4.04 -19.12
C ARG A 101 22.91 -4.36 -17.69
N GLU A 102 23.74 -5.16 -17.01
CA GLU A 102 23.53 -5.63 -15.65
C GLU A 102 23.51 -4.48 -14.64
N GLU A 103 24.40 -3.49 -14.80
CA GLU A 103 24.47 -2.34 -13.90
C GLU A 103 23.19 -1.49 -14.00
N VAL A 104 22.75 -1.17 -15.22
CA VAL A 104 21.52 -0.39 -15.43
C VAL A 104 20.28 -1.14 -14.91
N PHE A 105 20.20 -2.43 -15.17
CA PHE A 105 19.09 -3.27 -14.71
C PHE A 105 19.02 -3.31 -13.19
N LEU A 106 20.15 -3.51 -12.50
CA LEU A 106 20.22 -3.53 -11.04
C LEU A 106 19.70 -2.22 -10.42
N TRP A 107 20.13 -1.07 -10.92
CA TRP A 107 19.71 0.22 -10.36
C TRP A 107 18.23 0.51 -10.60
N LYS A 108 17.69 0.13 -11.77
CA LYS A 108 16.24 0.24 -12.05
C LYS A 108 15.42 -0.71 -11.18
N PHE A 109 15.88 -1.94 -11.01
CA PHE A 109 15.24 -2.92 -10.15
C PHE A 109 15.22 -2.43 -8.69
N LEU A 110 16.31 -1.81 -8.24
CA LEU A 110 16.37 -1.19 -6.91
C LEU A 110 15.38 -0.03 -6.77
N SER A 111 15.24 0.85 -7.79
CA SER A 111 14.21 1.90 -7.80
C SER A 111 12.80 1.33 -7.66
N PHE A 112 12.52 0.21 -8.34
CA PHE A 112 11.23 -0.45 -8.25
C PHE A 112 10.99 -1.07 -6.87
N ILE A 113 12.00 -1.72 -6.28
CA ILE A 113 11.91 -2.27 -4.93
C ILE A 113 11.60 -1.15 -3.92
N SER A 114 12.36 -0.05 -3.97
CA SER A 114 12.15 1.10 -3.08
C SER A 114 10.75 1.68 -3.22
N TYR A 115 10.25 1.78 -4.45
CA TYR A 115 8.89 2.22 -4.72
C TYR A 115 7.82 1.25 -4.20
N SER A 116 8.05 -0.06 -4.39
CA SER A 116 7.14 -1.11 -3.95
C SER A 116 7.03 -1.19 -2.43
N ILE A 117 8.16 -1.04 -1.73
CA ILE A 117 8.19 -0.97 -0.26
C ILE A 117 7.37 0.24 0.21
N LEU A 118 7.50 1.39 -0.45
CA LEU A 118 6.74 2.58 -0.08
C LEU A 118 5.23 2.38 -0.26
N ILE A 119 4.80 1.77 -1.37
CA ILE A 119 3.39 1.41 -1.60
C ILE A 119 2.90 0.45 -0.52
N TYR A 120 3.68 -0.58 -0.21
CA TYR A 120 3.31 -1.58 0.79
C TYR A 120 3.14 -0.95 2.17
N VAL A 121 4.12 -0.16 2.62
CA VAL A 121 4.04 0.57 3.91
C VAL A 121 2.85 1.52 3.92
N PHE A 122 2.58 2.22 2.82
CA PHE A 122 1.43 3.11 2.72
C PHE A 122 0.10 2.35 2.87
N MET A 123 0.00 1.15 2.30
CA MET A 123 -1.19 0.29 2.45
C MET A 123 -1.41 -0.18 3.89
N GLU A 124 -0.35 -0.56 4.59
CA GLU A 124 -0.43 -0.96 6.00
C GLU A 124 -0.87 0.22 6.90
N ILE A 125 -0.38 1.43 6.61
CA ILE A 125 -0.83 2.65 7.28
C ILE A 125 -2.32 2.90 7.03
N LEU A 126 -2.77 2.78 5.77
CA LEU A 126 -4.20 2.93 5.43
C LEU A 126 -5.05 1.91 6.17
N PHE A 127 -4.64 0.64 6.19
CA PHE A 127 -5.33 -0.40 6.94
C PHE A 127 -5.46 -0.03 8.42
N PHE A 128 -4.35 0.40 9.04
CA PHE A 128 -4.34 0.80 10.45
C PHE A 128 -5.29 1.97 10.71
N ILE A 129 -5.29 3.01 9.86
CA ILE A 129 -6.21 4.14 10.02
C ILE A 129 -7.66 3.68 9.91
N THR A 130 -7.98 2.86 8.92
CA THR A 130 -9.34 2.46 8.62
C THR A 130 -9.93 1.49 9.65
N PHE A 131 -9.14 0.54 10.16
CA PHE A 131 -9.64 -0.47 11.10
C PHE A 131 -9.34 -0.15 12.58
N SER A 132 -8.28 0.59 12.89
CA SER A 132 -7.90 0.89 14.29
C SER A 132 -8.73 2.03 14.88
N LEU A 133 -8.95 3.13 14.14
CA LEU A 133 -9.68 4.30 14.68
C LEU A 133 -11.11 3.96 15.14
N PRO A 134 -11.95 3.27 14.36
CA PRO A 134 -13.31 2.97 14.78
C PRO A 134 -13.36 2.09 16.04
N ASN A 135 -12.46 1.12 16.16
CA ASN A 135 -12.40 0.21 17.31
C ASN A 135 -12.07 0.93 18.63
N LEU A 136 -11.23 1.97 18.59
CA LEU A 136 -10.90 2.79 19.77
C LEU A 136 -12.11 3.59 20.26
N THR A 137 -12.90 4.15 19.33
CA THR A 137 -14.11 4.91 19.68
C THR A 137 -15.20 4.02 20.29
N LEU A 138 -15.31 2.76 19.84
CA LEU A 138 -16.28 1.79 20.35
C LEU A 138 -15.94 1.28 21.76
N LEU A 139 -14.65 1.15 22.08
CA LEU A 139 -14.18 0.82 23.43
C LEU A 139 -14.40 1.98 24.42
N SER A 140 -14.23 3.23 23.96
CA SER A 140 -14.53 4.42 24.75
C SER A 140 -16.04 4.58 25.01
N SER A 141 -16.90 4.06 24.14
CA SER A 141 -18.35 4.17 24.25
C SER A 141 -19.00 2.96 24.93
N ASN A 142 -18.25 2.06 25.58
CA ASN A 142 -18.81 0.93 26.33
C ASN A 142 -19.01 1.30 27.83
N PRO A 143 -20.22 1.73 28.26
CA PRO A 143 -20.51 2.25 29.60
C PRO A 143 -20.61 1.18 30.70
N GLU A 144 -20.32 -0.10 30.43
CA GLU A 144 -20.37 -1.15 31.47
C GLU A 144 -19.44 -0.87 32.67
N ASN A 145 -18.36 -0.10 32.46
CA ASN A 145 -17.49 0.35 33.55
C ASN A 145 -18.05 1.51 34.39
N TYR A 146 -19.06 2.24 33.91
CA TYR A 146 -19.69 3.31 34.70
C TYR A 146 -20.61 2.71 35.79
N ASN A 147 -21.27 1.60 35.48
CA ASN A 147 -22.17 0.91 36.41
C ASN A 147 -21.45 0.18 37.55
N LEU A 148 -20.22 -0.32 37.32
CA LEU A 148 -19.42 -0.98 38.36
C LEU A 148 -18.77 -0.01 39.37
N SER A 149 -18.71 1.28 39.05
CA SER A 149 -18.29 2.34 39.98
C SER A 149 -19.44 2.77 40.89
N ASN A 150 -20.66 2.87 40.35
CA ASN A 150 -21.84 3.28 41.11
C ASN A 150 -22.36 2.17 42.03
N LYS A 151 -22.22 0.90 41.65
CA LYS A 151 -22.64 -0.26 42.46
C LYS A 151 -21.74 -0.58 43.66
N ARG A 152 -20.60 0.11 43.81
CA ARG A 152 -19.68 0.00 44.96
C ARG A 152 -19.81 1.14 45.97
N LYS A 153 -20.67 2.13 45.69
CA LYS A 153 -20.92 3.28 46.55
C LYS A 153 -22.28 3.22 47.28
N ILE A 154 -22.99 2.11 47.16
CA ILE A 154 -24.23 1.82 47.91
C ILE A 154 -23.96 0.64 48.83
#